data_AF-A0A8T3SH10-F1
#
_entry.id   AF-A0A8T3SH10-F1
#
_cell.length_a   1.000
_cell.length_b   1.000
_cell.length_c   1.000
_cell.angle_alpha   90.00
_cell.angle_beta   90.00
_cell.angle_gamma   90.00
#
_symmetry.space_group_name_H-M   'P 1'
#
loop_
_entity.id
_entity.type
_entity.pdbx_description
1 polymer ?
#
loop_
_entity_poly.entity_id
_entity_poly.type
_entity_poly.pdbx_seq_one_letter_code
_entity_poly.pdbx_strand_id
1 'polypeptide(L)' 'PGESKHADIGISLPGTFEEPVAPVFVDGALRTTLRGEGLVNEFIGILEEYVASRYDAPA' A
#
# COMPACT_ATOMS: atom_id res chain seq x y z
N PRO A 1 8.25 13.78 -8.28
CA PRO A 1 6.86 13.99 -7.79
C PRO A 1 5.74 13.45 -8.72
N GLY A 2 6.03 12.48 -9.60
CA GLY A 2 5.10 12.06 -10.66
C GLY A 2 4.73 10.57 -10.70
N GLU A 3 5.37 9.68 -9.93
CA GLU A 3 5.15 8.23 -10.08
C GLU A 3 4.02 7.67 -9.22
N SER A 4 3.73 8.26 -8.05
CA SER A 4 2.62 7.81 -7.18
C SER A 4 1.23 8.24 -7.67
N LYS A 5 1.12 8.88 -8.84
CA LYS A 5 -0.15 9.35 -9.42
C LYS A 5 -0.81 8.33 -10.37
N HIS A 6 -0.13 7.24 -10.71
CA HIS A 6 -0.62 6.15 -11.56
C HIS A 6 -0.58 4.78 -10.88
N ALA A 7 -0.25 4.71 -9.58
CA ALA A 7 -0.24 3.43 -8.88
C ALA A 7 -1.65 3.08 -8.42
N ASP A 8 -2.17 1.94 -8.88
CA ASP A 8 -3.39 1.32 -8.35
C ASP A 8 -3.28 1.09 -6.83
N ILE A 9 -2.07 0.81 -6.33
CA ILE A 9 -1.75 0.70 -4.90
C ILE A 9 -0.30 1.16 -4.64
N GLY A 10 -0.08 1.90 -3.54
CA GLY A 10 1.24 2.39 -3.15
C GLY A 10 1.39 2.57 -1.64
N ILE A 11 2.58 2.34 -1.12
CA ILE A 11 2.95 2.57 0.29
C ILE A 11 4.01 3.67 0.38
N SER A 12 3.82 4.61 1.30
CA SER A 12 4.86 5.58 1.65
C SER A 12 5.64 5.05 2.84
N LEU A 13 6.83 4.51 2.61
CA LEU A 13 7.70 4.05 3.69
C LEU A 13 8.24 5.25 4.50
N PRO A 14 8.33 5.15 5.83
CA PRO A 14 8.93 6.20 6.65
C PRO A 14 10.43 6.32 6.38
N GLY A 15 10.98 7.53 6.52
CA GLY A 15 12.42 7.74 6.45
C GLY A 15 13.16 7.02 7.59
N THR A 16 14.47 6.80 7.43
CA THR A 16 15.37 6.10 8.38
C THR A 16 15.37 6.67 9.81
N PHE A 17 14.74 7.82 10.05
CA PHE A 17 14.65 8.50 11.35
C PHE A 17 13.23 8.90 11.77
N GLU A 18 12.20 8.39 11.09
CA GLU A 18 10.80 8.70 11.41
C GLU A 18 10.13 7.53 12.14
N GLU A 19 9.01 7.83 12.81
CA GLU A 19 8.16 6.79 13.42
C GLU A 19 7.84 5.72 12.37
N PRO A 20 7.76 4.42 12.73
CA PRO A 20 7.55 3.33 11.78
C PRO A 20 6.09 3.34 11.27
N VAL A 21 5.67 4.41 10.62
CA VAL A 21 4.32 4.66 10.16
C VAL A 21 4.34 4.83 8.64
N ALA A 22 3.54 4.04 7.94
CA ALA A 22 3.50 4.01 6.49
C ALA A 22 2.05 4.11 6.01
N PRO A 23 1.61 5.26 5.45
CA PRO A 23 0.30 5.35 4.83
C PRO A 23 0.27 4.55 3.52
N VAL A 24 -0.80 3.77 3.35
CA VAL A 24 -1.10 2.98 2.17
C VAL A 24 -2.22 3.66 1.39
N PHE A 25 -1.95 3.93 0.12
CA PHE A 25 -2.87 4.52 -0.83
C PHE A 25 -3.32 3.46 -1.83
N VAL A 26 -4.62 3.41 -2.11
CA VAL A 26 -5.23 2.52 -3.10
C VAL A 26 -6.13 3.38 -3.99
N ASP A 27 -5.97 3.30 -5.31
CA ASP A 27 -6.71 4.09 -6.28
C ASP A 27 -6.65 5.61 -6.00
N GLY A 28 -5.53 6.08 -5.44
CA GLY A 28 -5.32 7.48 -5.06
C GLY A 28 -6.04 7.93 -3.77
N ALA A 29 -6.71 7.02 -3.06
CA ALA A 29 -7.33 7.28 -1.76
C ALA A 29 -6.53 6.62 -0.62
N LEU A 30 -6.44 7.28 0.53
CA LEU A 30 -5.84 6.69 1.73
C LEU A 30 -6.72 5.52 2.19
N ARG A 31 -6.17 4.30 2.15
CA ARG A 31 -6.87 3.08 2.57
C ARG A 31 -6.67 2.84 4.06
N THR A 32 -5.41 2.79 4.50
CA THR A 32 -5.01 2.51 5.87
C THR A 32 -3.63 3.09 6.15
N THR A 33 -3.27 3.19 7.43
CA THR A 33 -1.92 3.57 7.86
C THR A 33 -1.34 2.43 8.67
N LEU A 34 -0.35 1.76 8.10
CA LEU A 34 0.38 0.67 8.75
C LEU A 34 1.37 1.26 9.74
N ARG A 35 1.54 0.62 10.89
CA ARG A 35 2.47 1.08 11.94
C ARG A 35 3.23 -0.08 12.55
N GLY A 36 4.48 0.15 12.91
CA GLY A 36 5.38 -0.84 13.52
C GLY A 36 6.17 -1.67 12.52
N GLU A 37 6.93 -2.64 13.00
CA GLU A 37 7.86 -3.44 12.19
C GLU A 37 7.16 -4.38 11.17
N GLY A 38 5.86 -4.62 11.36
CA GLY A 38 5.06 -5.51 10.50
C GLY A 38 4.50 -4.89 9.22
N LEU A 39 4.81 -3.61 8.93
CA LEU A 39 4.22 -2.87 7.81
C LEU A 39 4.45 -3.53 6.44
N VAL A 40 5.56 -4.25 6.25
CA VAL A 40 5.84 -4.96 4.99
C VAL A 40 4.89 -6.15 4.82
N ASN A 41 4.71 -6.97 5.86
CA ASN A 41 3.83 -8.14 5.80
C ASN A 41 2.36 -7.73 5.65
N GLU A 42 1.92 -6.69 6.37
CA GLU A 42 0.56 -6.18 6.22
C GLU A 42 0.33 -5.59 4.81
N PHE A 43 1.32 -4.88 4.27
CA PHE A 43 1.21 -4.35 2.91
C PHE A 43 1.14 -5.46 1.86
N ILE A 44 1.94 -6.51 1.99
CA ILE A 44 1.88 -7.67 1.09
C ILE A 44 0.49 -8.31 1.14
N GLY A 45 -0.11 -8.50 2.32
CA GLY A 45 -1.46 -9.03 2.44
C GLY A 45 -2.53 -8.17 1.76
N ILE A 46 -2.45 -6.84 1.93
CA ILE A 46 -3.35 -5.89 1.25
C ILE A 46 -3.14 -5.92 -0.27
N LEU A 47 -1.89 -6.04 -0.73
CA LEU A 47 -1.55 -6.15 -2.14
C LEU A 47 -2.13 -7.43 -2.75
N GLU A 48 -1.97 -8.58 -2.06
CA GLU A 48 -2.53 -9.86 -2.51
C GLU A 48 -4.05 -9.82 -2.59
N GLU A 49 -4.73 -9.27 -1.58
CA GLU A 49 -6.18 -9.09 -1.58
C GLU A 49 -6.63 -8.15 -2.71
N TYR A 50 -5.91 -7.04 -2.92
CA TYR A 50 -6.21 -6.10 -4.00
C TYR A 50 -6.04 -6.75 -5.37
N VAL A 51 -4.94 -7.45 -5.60
CA VAL A 51 -4.66 -8.14 -6.87
C VAL A 51 -5.71 -9.22 -7.12
N ALA A 52 -6.06 -10.01 -6.11
CA ALA A 52 -7.15 -10.98 -6.21
C ALA A 52 -8.47 -10.28 -6.55
N SER A 53 -8.90 -9.29 -5.79
CA SER A 53 -10.18 -8.62 -6.06
C SER A 53 -10.24 -7.87 -7.40
N ARG A 54 -9.10 -7.37 -7.91
CA ARG A 54 -9.02 -6.55 -9.13
C ARG A 54 -8.82 -7.38 -10.39
N TYR A 55 -8.01 -8.44 -10.33
CA TYR A 55 -7.58 -9.25 -11.48
C TYR A 55 -8.13 -10.68 -11.49
N ASP A 56 -8.79 -11.16 -10.43
CA ASP A 56 -9.48 -12.46 -10.40
C ASP A 56 -10.83 -12.44 -11.15
N ALA A 57 -11.10 -11.41 -11.97
CA ALA A 57 -12.24 -11.45 -12.88
C ALA A 57 -11.97 -12.52 -13.96
N PRO A 58 -12.75 -13.61 -14.02
CA PRO A 58 -12.65 -14.54 -15.13
C PRO A 58 -13.06 -13.79 -16.40
N ALA A 59 -12.19 -13.83 -17.41
CA ALA A 59 -12.52 -13.42 -18.77
C ALA A 59 -13.70 -14.24 -19.32
#